data_AF-A0A6A6KSM9-F1
#
_entry.id   AF-A0A6A6KSM9-F1
#
_cell.length_a   1.000
_cell.length_b   1.000
_cell.length_c   1.000
_cell.angle_alpha   90.00
_cell.angle_beta   90.00
_cell.angle_gamma   90.00
#
_symmetry.space_group_name_H-M   'P 1'
#
loop_
_entity.id
_entity.type
_entity.pdbx_description
1 polymer ?
#
loop_
_entity_poly.entity_id
_entity_poly.type
_entity_poly.pdbx_seq_one_letter_code
_entity_poly.pdbx_strand_id
1 'polypeptide(L)'
;MEMGNEITEIQETNPNPNESSQTDPNPSPKPRTVRTKVPEVEIHLYRRGKGPIEVFKSSLGGWDQDQLEVRDILDKYGFKSVYAFNPDSGRAAPIRFNGRNGKSILGYRDGSVIYIDGDPKDSLIKPVTKILFGVAVITLFITMAVKDPPEWIKKSNFFGGSFPPWILACAVIVFTRMRKRTRDFLKKLGW
;
A
#
# COMPACT_ATOMS: atom_id res chain seq x y z
N MET A 1 80.08 16.23 23.72
CA MET A 1 78.89 15.47 24.13
C MET A 1 77.96 16.45 24.81
N GLU A 2 76.76 16.59 24.22
CA GLU A 2 75.45 16.94 24.81
C GLU A 2 75.35 16.94 26.35
N MET A 3 74.52 17.71 27.07
CA MET A 3 73.30 18.49 26.83
C MET A 3 73.36 19.72 27.77
N GLY A 4 72.77 20.90 27.49
CA GLY A 4 71.36 21.17 27.31
C GLY A 4 70.76 21.71 28.63
N ASN A 5 70.27 22.96 28.61
CA ASN A 5 68.96 23.38 29.13
C ASN A 5 68.90 24.91 29.29
N GLU A 6 68.18 25.49 28.33
CA GLU A 6 67.39 26.73 28.37
C GLU A 6 66.59 26.86 29.66
N ILE A 7 66.61 28.05 30.32
CA ILE A 7 65.45 28.92 30.63
C ILE A 7 65.97 30.26 31.17
N THR A 8 65.61 31.43 30.62
CA THR A 8 65.14 32.60 31.42
C THR A 8 64.48 33.68 30.58
N GLU A 9 63.28 34.08 31.03
CA GLU A 9 62.65 35.42 30.95
C GLU A 9 62.41 36.10 29.61
N ILE A 10 61.13 36.24 29.25
CA ILE A 10 60.67 37.38 28.45
C ILE A 10 59.81 38.25 29.35
N GLN A 11 60.39 39.42 29.63
CA GLN A 11 59.87 40.54 30.38
C GLN A 11 58.70 41.22 29.64
N GLU A 12 57.59 41.45 30.35
CA GLU A 12 56.53 42.36 29.91
C GLU A 12 57.13 43.75 29.64
N THR A 13 57.00 44.24 28.41
CA THR A 13 57.17 45.65 28.08
C THR A 13 55.99 46.09 27.24
N ASN A 14 55.08 46.85 27.86
CA ASN A 14 54.12 47.68 27.15
C ASN A 14 54.85 48.84 26.46
N PRO A 15 54.49 49.18 25.22
CA PRO A 15 54.45 50.57 24.81
C PRO A 15 53.02 51.00 24.47
N ASN A 16 52.68 52.18 24.97
CA ASN A 16 51.46 52.95 24.79
C ASN A 16 51.39 53.55 23.35
N PRO A 17 50.38 54.37 23.00
CA PRO A 17 49.46 54.15 21.88
C PRO A 17 49.80 55.00 20.64
N ASN A 18 49.08 54.73 19.56
CA ASN A 18 49.08 55.46 18.27
C ASN A 18 50.13 55.00 17.28
N GLU A 19 49.76 54.02 16.46
CA GLU A 19 49.93 54.18 15.01
C GLU A 19 48.85 53.40 14.26
N SER A 20 48.14 54.14 13.44
CA SER A 20 46.99 53.73 12.64
C SER A 20 47.38 52.77 11.53
N SER A 21 46.68 51.65 11.41
CA SER A 21 46.43 50.99 10.13
C SER A 21 45.12 50.23 10.21
N GLN A 22 44.19 50.65 9.35
CA GLN A 22 42.90 50.03 9.13
C GLN A 22 43.10 48.57 8.69
N THR A 23 42.45 47.63 9.39
CA THR A 23 42.00 46.39 8.76
C THR A 23 40.76 45.93 9.52
N ASP A 24 39.61 46.02 8.85
CA ASP A 24 38.31 45.62 9.39
C ASP A 24 38.34 44.16 9.88
N PRO A 25 37.71 43.85 11.03
CA PRO A 25 37.63 42.49 11.51
C PRO A 25 36.64 41.70 10.65
N ASN A 26 37.19 40.70 9.96
CA ASN A 26 36.51 39.55 9.37
C ASN A 26 35.19 39.20 10.13
N PRO A 27 34.01 39.23 9.48
CA PRO A 27 32.80 38.79 10.16
C PRO A 27 32.89 37.28 10.36
N SER A 28 33.06 36.90 11.62
CA SER A 28 32.81 35.56 12.16
C SER A 28 31.76 34.80 11.34
N PRO A 29 32.01 33.54 10.93
CA PRO A 29 31.01 32.75 10.24
C PRO A 29 29.87 32.50 11.22
N LYS A 30 28.76 33.24 11.03
CA LYS A 30 27.49 32.98 11.69
C LYS A 30 27.25 31.47 11.60
N PRO A 31 27.01 30.75 12.71
CA PRO A 31 26.63 29.36 12.62
C PRO A 31 25.36 29.32 11.79
N ARG A 32 25.47 28.80 10.56
CA ARG A 32 24.31 28.45 9.74
C ARG A 32 23.55 27.41 10.54
N THR A 33 22.59 27.86 11.33
CA THR A 33 21.56 27.00 11.88
C THR A 33 20.72 26.58 10.68
N VAL A 34 21.18 25.52 10.03
CA VAL A 34 20.44 24.81 8.99
C VAL A 34 19.21 24.22 9.69
N ARG A 35 18.15 25.02 9.82
CA ARG A 35 16.81 24.49 10.01
C ARG A 35 16.37 23.98 8.64
N THR A 36 16.86 22.80 8.23
CA THR A 36 16.28 22.09 7.07
C THR A 36 14.88 21.67 7.47
N LYS A 37 13.90 22.56 7.27
CA LYS A 37 12.49 22.18 7.28
C LYS A 37 12.32 21.13 6.19
N VAL A 38 11.84 19.95 6.57
CA VAL A 38 11.54 18.89 5.60
C VAL A 38 10.37 19.38 4.74
N PRO A 39 10.47 19.34 3.40
CA PRO A 39 9.35 19.70 2.54
C PRO A 39 8.13 18.81 2.79
N GLU A 40 6.94 19.40 2.79
CA GLU A 40 5.68 18.71 3.09
C GLU A 40 4.61 19.04 2.05
N VAL A 41 3.69 18.10 1.83
CA VAL A 41 2.50 18.29 1.01
C VAL A 41 1.24 17.98 1.79
N GLU A 42 0.15 18.68 1.51
CA GLU A 42 -1.16 18.36 2.04
C GLU A 42 -1.90 17.43 1.07
N ILE A 43 -2.34 16.28 1.58
CA ILE A 43 -2.96 15.24 0.78
C ILE A 43 -4.43 15.13 1.17
N HIS A 44 -5.30 15.33 0.18
CA HIS A 44 -6.72 15.09 0.28
C HIS A 44 -7.02 13.73 -0.33
N LEU A 45 -7.25 12.73 0.52
CA LEU A 45 -7.32 11.34 0.11
C LEU A 45 -8.76 10.88 -0.10
N TYR A 46 -9.07 10.32 -1.27
CA TYR A 46 -10.37 9.79 -1.67
C TYR A 46 -10.27 8.28 -1.89
N ARG A 47 -11.42 7.59 -1.85
CA ARG A 47 -11.54 6.15 -2.16
C ARG A 47 -12.62 5.95 -3.19
N ARG A 48 -12.20 5.61 -4.41
CA ARG A 48 -13.07 5.44 -5.58
C ARG A 48 -13.96 6.67 -5.80
N GLY A 49 -13.36 7.85 -5.72
CA GLY A 49 -14.06 9.14 -5.86
C GLY A 49 -14.97 9.51 -4.69
N LYS A 50 -15.08 8.65 -3.66
CA LYS A 50 -15.79 8.99 -2.42
C LYS A 50 -14.80 9.57 -1.42
N GLY A 51 -15.08 10.76 -0.89
CA GLY A 51 -14.20 11.39 0.07
C GLY A 51 -14.32 12.90 0.08
N PRO A 52 -13.39 13.59 0.77
CA PRO A 52 -12.14 13.05 1.31
C PRO A 52 -12.35 12.13 2.53
N ILE A 53 -11.62 11.01 2.58
CA ILE A 53 -11.57 10.08 3.73
C ILE A 53 -10.69 10.65 4.84
N GLU A 54 -9.58 11.28 4.46
CA GLU A 54 -8.63 11.90 5.37
C GLU A 54 -7.90 13.03 4.63
N VAL A 55 -7.62 14.11 5.37
CA VAL A 55 -6.76 15.20 4.93
C VAL A 55 -5.57 15.24 5.88
N PHE A 56 -4.36 15.08 5.36
CA PHE A 56 -3.16 14.98 6.19
C PHE A 56 -1.93 15.56 5.48
N LYS A 57 -0.92 15.94 6.26
CA LYS A 57 0.38 16.34 5.72
C LYS A 57 1.31 15.15 5.60
N SER A 58 2.05 15.08 4.51
CA SER A 58 3.07 14.07 4.26
C SER A 58 4.39 14.76 3.95
N SER A 59 5.47 14.34 4.60
CA SER A 59 6.82 14.74 4.22
C SER A 59 7.18 14.20 2.84
N LEU A 60 7.90 15.00 2.06
CA LEU A 60 8.52 14.59 0.81
C LEU A 60 9.92 14.02 1.10
N GLY A 61 10.21 12.90 0.46
CA GLY A 61 11.48 12.20 0.56
C GLY A 61 12.22 12.21 -0.77
N GLY A 62 13.22 11.33 -0.88
CA GLY A 62 14.06 11.24 -2.08
C GLY A 62 15.32 12.10 -1.91
N TRP A 63 16.22 12.01 -2.89
CA TRP A 63 17.47 12.78 -2.87
C TRP A 63 17.20 14.28 -2.94
N ASP A 64 16.28 14.66 -3.83
CA ASP A 64 15.86 16.05 -4.04
C ASP A 64 14.75 16.52 -3.09
N GLN A 65 14.32 15.66 -2.15
CA GLN A 65 13.25 15.94 -1.18
C GLN A 65 11.92 16.38 -1.83
N ASP A 66 11.60 15.83 -3.00
CA ASP A 66 10.41 16.16 -3.77
C ASP A 66 9.49 14.95 -4.01
N GLN A 67 9.86 13.75 -3.56
CA GLN A 67 9.14 12.52 -3.87
C GLN A 67 8.15 12.14 -2.76
N LEU A 68 6.94 11.76 -3.16
CA LEU A 68 5.92 11.28 -2.23
C LEU A 68 6.16 9.82 -1.83
N GLU A 69 6.01 9.51 -0.54
CA GLU A 69 6.06 8.14 0.00
C GLU A 69 4.75 7.38 -0.31
N VAL A 70 4.59 6.97 -1.57
CA VAL A 70 3.36 6.34 -2.07
C VAL A 70 3.07 4.99 -1.40
N ARG A 71 4.11 4.19 -1.11
CA ARG A 71 3.96 2.88 -0.47
C ARG A 71 3.27 2.98 0.88
N ASP A 72 3.66 3.96 1.70
CA ASP A 72 3.11 4.15 3.04
C ASP A 72 1.61 4.49 2.97
N ILE A 73 1.21 5.29 1.98
CA ILE A 73 -0.21 5.59 1.72
C ILE A 73 -0.94 4.31 1.29
N LEU A 74 -0.36 3.51 0.39
CA LEU A 74 -1.00 2.27 -0.05
C LEU A 74 -1.23 1.30 1.11
N ASP A 75 -0.25 1.16 2.00
CA ASP A 75 -0.32 0.21 3.10
C ASP A 75 -1.20 0.71 4.26
N LYS A 76 -1.10 2.00 4.63
CA LYS A 76 -1.95 2.62 5.67
C LYS A 76 -3.44 2.49 5.36
N TYR A 77 -3.83 2.69 4.10
CA TYR A 77 -5.25 2.70 3.70
C TYR A 77 -5.73 1.43 2.99
N GLY A 78 -4.85 0.44 2.83
CA GLY A 78 -5.19 -0.83 2.18
C GLY A 78 -5.51 -0.69 0.69
N PHE A 79 -4.81 0.20 -0.01
CA PHE A 79 -4.99 0.41 -1.44
C PHE A 79 -4.04 -0.46 -2.27
N LYS A 80 -4.49 -0.89 -3.44
CA LYS A 80 -3.64 -1.56 -4.44
C LYS A 80 -2.92 -0.56 -5.36
N SER A 81 -3.52 0.60 -5.56
CA SER A 81 -3.01 1.66 -6.44
C SER A 81 -3.63 3.00 -6.07
N VAL A 82 -2.92 4.09 -6.37
CA VAL A 82 -3.39 5.47 -6.22
C VAL A 82 -3.33 6.22 -7.54
N TYR A 83 -4.23 7.19 -7.68
CA TYR A 83 -4.39 8.00 -8.88
C TYR A 83 -4.43 9.48 -8.48
N ALA A 84 -3.98 10.35 -9.37
CA ALA A 84 -4.28 11.76 -9.26
C ALA A 84 -5.80 11.93 -9.37
N PHE A 85 -6.35 12.79 -8.54
CA PHE A 85 -7.78 13.04 -8.48
C PHE A 85 -8.05 14.53 -8.69
N ASN A 86 -9.14 14.84 -9.35
CA ASN A 86 -9.70 16.17 -9.38
C ASN A 86 -11.13 16.07 -8.85
N PRO A 87 -11.51 16.81 -7.80
CA PRO A 87 -12.88 16.80 -7.28
C PRO A 87 -13.94 17.09 -8.35
N ASP A 88 -13.63 17.93 -9.34
CA ASP A 88 -14.59 18.37 -10.36
C ASP A 88 -14.71 17.37 -11.53
N SER A 89 -13.58 16.77 -11.93
CA SER A 89 -13.52 15.89 -13.12
C SER A 89 -13.33 14.41 -12.80
N GLY A 90 -13.10 14.06 -11.54
CA GLY A 90 -12.87 12.70 -11.08
C GLY A 90 -11.43 12.21 -11.24
N ARG A 91 -11.28 10.90 -11.44
CA ARG A 91 -9.98 10.21 -11.46
C ARG A 91 -9.20 10.52 -12.74
N ALA A 92 -7.94 10.89 -12.57
CA ALA A 92 -7.00 11.18 -13.66
C ALA A 92 -5.92 10.07 -13.75
N ALA A 93 -4.67 10.46 -14.05
CA ALA A 93 -3.58 9.53 -14.28
C ALA A 93 -3.16 8.76 -13.01
N PRO A 94 -2.70 7.50 -13.14
CA PRO A 94 -2.13 6.75 -12.02
C PRO A 94 -0.86 7.42 -11.50
N ILE A 95 -0.71 7.52 -10.18
CA ILE A 95 0.54 7.98 -9.58
C ILE A 95 1.51 6.81 -9.60
N ARG A 96 2.48 6.88 -10.52
CA ARG A 96 3.53 5.87 -10.66
C ARG A 96 4.55 6.05 -9.53
N PHE A 97 5.03 4.93 -9.01
CA PHE A 97 6.06 4.89 -7.96
C PHE A 97 7.05 3.78 -8.24
N ASN A 98 8.27 3.92 -7.72
CA ASN A 98 9.30 2.90 -7.86
C ASN A 98 9.02 1.75 -6.88
N GLY A 99 8.94 0.52 -7.41
CA GLY A 99 8.59 -0.67 -6.62
C GLY A 99 9.58 -1.01 -5.50
N ARG A 100 10.85 -0.58 -5.62
CA ARG A 100 11.90 -0.89 -4.64
C ARG A 100 11.85 0.01 -3.40
N ASN A 101 11.64 1.31 -3.60
CA ASN A 101 11.68 2.31 -2.50
C ASN A 101 10.29 2.87 -2.15
N GLY A 102 9.26 2.61 -2.95
CA GLY A 102 7.91 3.09 -2.68
C GLY A 102 7.63 4.55 -3.03
N LYS A 103 8.60 5.26 -3.63
CA LYS A 103 8.54 6.71 -3.88
C LYS A 103 7.93 7.04 -5.22
N SER A 104 7.19 8.14 -5.31
CA SER A 104 6.65 8.62 -6.57
C SER A 104 7.77 8.89 -7.58
N ILE A 105 7.47 8.63 -8.86
CA ILE A 105 8.38 8.98 -9.96
C ILE A 105 8.32 10.49 -10.24
N LEU A 106 7.13 11.08 -10.08
CA LEU A 106 6.92 12.52 -10.23
C LEU A 106 7.23 13.22 -8.91
N GLY A 107 7.96 14.33 -9.00
CA GLY A 107 8.23 15.23 -7.88
C GLY A 107 7.08 16.19 -7.58
N TYR A 108 7.01 16.63 -6.34
CA TYR A 108 6.03 17.56 -5.79
C TYR A 108 6.74 18.73 -5.11
N ARG A 109 6.03 19.87 -4.98
CA ARG A 109 6.57 21.08 -4.37
C ARG A 109 6.17 21.17 -2.90
N ASP A 110 7.05 21.75 -2.06
CA ASP A 110 6.72 22.09 -0.68
C ASP A 110 5.46 22.96 -0.61
N GLY A 111 4.57 22.65 0.33
CA GLY A 111 3.31 23.34 0.54
C GLY A 111 2.23 23.07 -0.51
N SER A 112 2.46 22.15 -1.46
CA SER A 112 1.43 21.82 -2.45
C SER A 112 0.28 21.03 -1.83
N VAL A 113 -0.94 21.33 -2.29
CA VAL A 113 -2.16 20.57 -1.96
C VAL A 113 -2.44 19.63 -3.11
N ILE A 114 -2.46 18.33 -2.83
CA ILE A 114 -2.67 17.29 -3.83
C ILE A 114 -3.87 16.42 -3.47
N TYR A 115 -4.65 16.07 -4.49
CA TYR A 115 -5.83 15.23 -4.36
C TYR A 115 -5.51 13.86 -4.93
N ILE A 116 -5.68 12.82 -4.11
CA ILE A 116 -5.33 11.44 -4.46
C ILE A 116 -6.56 10.55 -4.32
N ASP A 117 -6.83 9.71 -5.31
CA ASP A 117 -7.87 8.69 -5.24
C ASP A 117 -7.27 7.28 -5.15
N GLY A 118 -7.55 6.58 -4.07
CA GLY A 118 -7.10 5.23 -3.80
C GLY A 118 -8.08 4.17 -4.30
N ASP A 119 -7.57 3.13 -4.96
CA ASP A 119 -8.33 1.93 -5.25
C ASP A 119 -8.05 0.84 -4.20
N PRO A 120 -9.04 0.38 -3.42
CA PRO A 120 -8.86 -0.64 -2.40
C PRO A 120 -8.37 -1.97 -2.97
N LYS A 121 -7.55 -2.68 -2.18
CA LYS A 121 -7.16 -4.06 -2.45
C LYS A 121 -8.43 -4.92 -2.58
N ASP A 122 -8.43 -5.83 -3.54
CA ASP A 122 -9.56 -6.72 -3.74
C ASP A 122 -9.68 -7.66 -2.54
N SER A 123 -10.90 -7.74 -1.98
CA SER A 123 -11.14 -8.58 -0.81
C SER A 123 -10.94 -10.05 -1.16
N LEU A 124 -10.04 -10.72 -0.44
CA LEU A 124 -9.84 -12.17 -0.52
C LEU A 124 -11.07 -12.97 -0.06
N ILE A 125 -12.04 -12.33 0.60
CA ILE A 125 -13.26 -12.98 1.05
C ILE A 125 -14.12 -13.43 -0.14
N LYS A 126 -14.18 -12.64 -1.22
CA LYS A 126 -14.97 -12.99 -2.42
C LYS A 126 -14.51 -14.28 -3.11
N PRO A 127 -13.20 -14.49 -3.39
CA PRO A 127 -12.74 -15.76 -3.92
C PRO A 127 -12.88 -16.91 -2.90
N VAL A 128 -12.57 -16.68 -1.62
CA VAL A 128 -12.69 -17.73 -0.58
C VAL A 128 -14.13 -18.24 -0.45
N THR A 129 -15.11 -17.34 -0.40
CA THR A 129 -16.54 -17.71 -0.31
C THR A 129 -17.00 -18.48 -1.55
N LYS A 130 -16.54 -18.11 -2.75
CA LYS A 130 -16.83 -18.86 -3.98
C LYS A 130 -16.26 -20.28 -3.94
N ILE A 131 -15.03 -20.45 -3.47
CA ILE A 131 -14.39 -21.77 -3.32
C ILE A 131 -15.16 -22.59 -2.29
N LEU A 132 -15.45 -22.03 -1.12
CA LEU A 132 -16.19 -22.72 -0.05
C LEU A 132 -17.57 -23.16 -0.52
N PHE A 133 -18.28 -22.29 -1.24
CA PHE A 133 -19.57 -22.63 -1.85
C PHE A 133 -19.44 -23.76 -2.87
N GLY A 134 -18.43 -23.72 -3.75
CA GLY A 134 -18.17 -24.79 -4.71
C GLY A 134 -17.88 -26.13 -4.05
N VAL A 135 -17.02 -26.14 -3.01
CA VAL A 135 -16.70 -27.34 -2.23
C VAL A 135 -17.94 -27.89 -1.51
N ALA A 136 -18.79 -27.02 -0.94
CA ALA A 136 -20.03 -27.42 -0.30
C ALA A 136 -21.00 -28.08 -1.29
N VAL A 137 -21.16 -27.50 -2.49
CA VAL A 137 -22.02 -28.05 -3.55
C VAL A 137 -21.50 -29.40 -4.06
N ILE A 138 -20.19 -29.54 -4.27
CA ILE A 138 -19.57 -30.82 -4.70
C ILE A 138 -19.75 -31.88 -3.62
N THR A 139 -19.49 -31.53 -2.35
CA THR A 139 -19.71 -32.44 -1.22
C THR A 139 -21.16 -32.91 -1.16
N LEU A 140 -22.13 -32.00 -1.34
CA LEU A 140 -23.55 -32.35 -1.40
C LEU A 140 -23.84 -33.34 -2.53
N PHE A 141 -23.35 -33.10 -3.75
CA PHE A 141 -23.52 -34.03 -4.87
C PHE A 141 -22.89 -35.40 -4.62
N ILE A 142 -21.69 -35.46 -4.01
CA ILE A 142 -21.05 -36.73 -3.64
C ILE A 142 -21.92 -37.47 -2.62
N THR A 143 -22.40 -36.78 -1.58
CA THR A 143 -23.26 -37.41 -0.55
C THR A 143 -24.58 -37.92 -1.12
N MET A 144 -25.15 -37.26 -2.14
CA MET A 144 -26.35 -37.73 -2.85
C MET A 144 -26.07 -38.93 -3.77
N ALA A 145 -24.85 -39.03 -4.32
CA ALA A 145 -24.48 -40.09 -5.25
C ALA A 145 -23.98 -41.37 -4.54
N VAL A 146 -23.48 -41.25 -3.30
CA VAL A 146 -23.05 -42.39 -2.50
C VAL A 146 -24.28 -43.14 -1.96
N LYS A 147 -24.31 -44.46 -2.19
CA LYS A 147 -25.43 -45.35 -1.85
C LYS A 147 -25.68 -45.43 -0.34
N ASP A 148 -24.64 -45.19 0.47
CA ASP A 148 -24.67 -45.15 1.93
C ASP A 148 -24.17 -43.79 2.46
N PRO A 149 -25.06 -42.86 2.86
CA PRO A 149 -24.63 -41.58 3.41
C PRO A 149 -23.86 -41.78 4.72
N PRO A 150 -22.83 -40.95 5.01
CA PRO A 150 -22.07 -41.03 6.25
C PRO A 150 -22.95 -40.83 7.49
N GLU A 151 -22.59 -41.43 8.63
CA GLU A 151 -23.46 -41.51 9.81
C GLU A 151 -23.94 -40.17 10.37
N TRP A 152 -23.17 -39.11 10.22
CA TRP A 152 -23.56 -37.75 10.63
C TRP A 152 -24.70 -37.18 9.75
N ILE A 153 -24.80 -37.60 8.48
CA ILE A 153 -25.93 -37.29 7.59
C ILE A 153 -27.14 -38.17 7.93
N LYS A 154 -26.93 -39.44 8.30
CA LYS A 154 -28.03 -40.33 8.75
C LYS A 154 -28.71 -39.81 10.02
N LYS A 155 -27.95 -39.18 10.93
CA LYS A 155 -28.47 -38.54 12.15
C LYS A 155 -29.13 -37.18 11.93
N SER A 156 -28.82 -36.50 10.83
CA SER A 156 -29.53 -35.29 10.44
C SER A 156 -30.76 -35.70 9.64
N ASN A 157 -31.95 -35.37 10.13
CA ASN A 157 -33.25 -35.70 9.51
C ASN A 157 -33.45 -35.11 8.09
N PHE A 158 -32.40 -34.62 7.43
CA PHE A 158 -32.42 -34.03 6.10
C PHE A 158 -32.80 -35.04 5.00
N PHE A 159 -32.54 -36.34 5.21
CA PHE A 159 -32.85 -37.41 4.25
C PHE A 159 -33.97 -38.36 4.70
N GLY A 160 -34.54 -38.17 5.89
CA GLY A 160 -35.48 -39.12 6.53
C GLY A 160 -36.97 -38.86 6.31
N GLY A 161 -37.37 -37.75 5.69
CA GLY A 161 -38.78 -37.39 5.49
C GLY A 161 -39.05 -36.87 4.09
N SER A 162 -39.74 -37.68 3.28
CA SER A 162 -40.44 -37.31 2.04
C SER A 162 -39.73 -36.28 1.15
N PHE A 163 -38.62 -36.63 0.49
CA PHE A 163 -38.20 -35.86 -0.68
C PHE A 163 -39.23 -36.09 -1.80
N PRO A 164 -40.00 -35.06 -2.22
CA PRO A 164 -41.05 -35.24 -3.19
C PRO A 164 -40.48 -35.84 -4.50
N PRO A 165 -41.11 -36.87 -5.08
CA PRO A 165 -40.61 -37.55 -6.28
C PRO A 165 -40.26 -36.59 -7.45
N TRP A 166 -40.95 -35.44 -7.54
CA TRP A 166 -40.67 -34.42 -8.55
C TRP A 166 -39.31 -33.72 -8.36
N ILE A 167 -38.82 -33.53 -7.13
CA ILE A 167 -37.52 -32.89 -6.87
C ILE A 167 -36.40 -33.84 -7.28
N LEU A 168 -36.56 -35.14 -7.00
CA LEU A 168 -35.62 -36.16 -7.44
C LEU A 168 -35.58 -36.25 -8.98
N ALA A 169 -36.74 -36.23 -9.63
CA ALA A 169 -36.84 -36.20 -11.09
C ALA A 169 -36.16 -34.96 -11.69
N CYS A 170 -36.41 -33.77 -11.13
CA CYS A 170 -35.74 -32.54 -11.52
C CYS A 170 -34.23 -32.62 -11.33
N ALA A 171 -33.75 -33.14 -10.20
CA ALA A 171 -32.33 -33.31 -9.94
C ALA A 171 -31.69 -34.27 -10.95
N VAL A 172 -32.33 -35.39 -11.28
CA VAL A 172 -31.86 -36.35 -12.28
C VAL A 172 -31.82 -35.73 -13.68
N ILE A 173 -32.84 -34.96 -14.08
CA ILE A 173 -32.89 -34.28 -15.38
C ILE A 173 -31.79 -33.22 -15.48
N VAL A 174 -31.62 -32.39 -14.45
CA VAL A 174 -30.56 -31.37 -14.41
C VAL A 174 -29.19 -32.03 -14.43
N PHE A 175 -28.98 -33.09 -13.64
CA PHE A 175 -27.73 -33.83 -13.58
C PHE A 175 -27.39 -34.50 -14.92
N THR A 176 -28.35 -35.19 -15.56
CA THR A 176 -28.14 -35.82 -16.86
C THR A 176 -27.86 -34.79 -17.96
N ARG A 177 -28.55 -33.64 -17.93
CA ARG A 177 -28.31 -32.55 -18.88
C ARG A 177 -26.97 -31.85 -18.66
N MET A 178 -26.57 -31.63 -17.40
CA MET A 178 -25.24 -31.12 -17.05
C MET A 178 -24.16 -32.12 -17.46
N ARG A 179 -24.31 -33.41 -17.14
CA ARG A 179 -23.35 -34.46 -17.51
C ARG A 179 -23.14 -34.55 -19.02
N LYS A 180 -24.22 -34.44 -19.80
CA LYS A 180 -24.14 -34.41 -21.27
C LYS A 180 -23.38 -33.16 -21.75
N ARG A 181 -23.71 -31.98 -21.20
CA ARG A 181 -23.06 -30.71 -21.55
C ARG A 181 -21.58 -30.66 -21.16
N THR A 182 -21.21 -31.15 -19.98
CA THR A 182 -19.81 -31.20 -19.53
C THR A 182 -19.00 -32.19 -20.37
N ARG A 183 -19.58 -33.33 -20.74
CA ARG A 183 -18.93 -34.29 -21.66
C ARG A 183 -18.72 -33.69 -23.04
N ASP A 184 -19.70 -32.99 -23.59
CA ASP A 184 -19.59 -32.35 -24.90
C ASP A 184 -18.58 -31.19 -24.89
N PHE A 185 -18.44 -30.51 -23.74
CA PHE A 185 -17.42 -29.49 -23.51
C PHE A 185 -16.00 -30.10 -23.39
N LEU A 186 -15.85 -31.21 -22.65
CA LEU A 186 -14.58 -31.93 -22.52
C LEU A 186 -14.10 -32.51 -23.86
N LYS A 187 -15.02 -33.06 -24.67
CA LYS A 187 -14.71 -33.51 -26.04
C LYS A 187 -14.24 -32.38 -26.94
N LYS A 188 -14.79 -31.17 -26.78
CA LYS A 188 -14.35 -29.96 -27.49
C LYS A 188 -12.94 -29.51 -27.08
N LEU A 189 -12.50 -29.88 -25.89
CA LEU A 189 -11.19 -29.57 -25.34
C LEU A 189 -10.14 -30.68 -25.61
N GLY A 190 -10.50 -31.71 -26.38
CA GLY A 190 -9.57 -32.74 -26.84
C GLY A 190 -9.37 -33.93 -25.90
N TRP A 191 -10.32 -34.19 -24.99
CA TRP A 191 -10.36 -35.37 -24.12
C TRP A 191 -11.49 -36.34 -24.47
#